data_AF-A0A936N5D8-F1
#
_entry.id   AF-A0A936N5D8-F1
#
_cell.length_a   1.000
_cell.length_b   1.000
_cell.length_c   1.000
_cell.angle_alpha   90.00
_cell.angle_beta   90.00
_cell.angle_gamma   90.00
#
_symmetry.space_group_name_H-M   'P 1'
#
loop_
_entity.id
_entity.type
_entity.pdbx_description
1 polymer ?
#
loop_
_entity_poly.entity_id
_entity_poly.type
_entity_poly.pdbx_seq_one_letter_code
_entity_poly.pdbx_strand_id
1 'polypeptide(L)'
;MRKLFLLIGLLTCLQINGQELKVVSNIVDSIRLHYNDTNYAALYNLLNSDFKKNFSYTDHHTFYRENILKSMGKLKYAKYLQNKMGSECYLMYFENGNLELSLFVDSKLKIAGLQWLPYKPEKINHLTKKTSYKSDSKKTSPLDLKVDSLVHDYMLGGASCGLSIGIYQNGKIYYKNYGEISRNAGKLPDSSSIFEIGSITKTFTGLLLAKAVKEKKINLNDDIRKFLPKGYENLQYKNKAILVEHLANHTSGLASVPSNISTLSNYDSLNPYQHYSKKHILEYLKTVIPDTFPGAKNNYSNLGMAVLGIILEEVNQQSYAEQIGALTSEMKLTSTAIELSEELKTKLTKGYNYLGDETPYWNLNGFEAAGAIKSNSSDMMKYLLFNLKEGAEYIRLSHELTWGDVNYGIGLGWHVIKTKYAHKLIWHNGGTYGYASFCGFIKEKDCAVIILSNSGINVDAIGIGIFKYLQSN
;
A
#
# COMPACT_ATOMS: atom_id res chain seq x y z
N MET A 1 -22.69 18.54 7.54
CA MET A 1 -23.02 17.10 7.42
C MET A 1 -24.08 16.74 8.45
N ARG A 2 -25.38 16.90 8.13
CA ARG A 2 -26.52 16.55 8.99
C ARG A 2 -27.61 15.86 8.15
N LYS A 3 -27.28 14.74 7.50
CA LYS A 3 -28.26 13.72 7.09
C LYS A 3 -27.59 12.35 7.25
N LEU A 4 -27.95 11.68 8.34
CA LEU A 4 -27.64 10.29 8.63
C LEU A 4 -28.60 9.45 7.78
N PHE A 5 -28.11 8.53 6.96
CA PHE A 5 -28.97 7.74 6.08
C PHE A 5 -29.26 6.38 6.71
N LEU A 6 -30.50 6.21 7.13
CA LEU A 6 -31.02 4.97 7.71
C LEU A 6 -32.04 4.42 6.70
N LEU A 7 -31.79 3.23 6.13
CA LEU A 7 -32.76 2.50 5.32
C LEU A 7 -33.05 1.18 6.02
N ILE A 8 -34.16 1.12 6.74
CA ILE A 8 -34.59 -0.08 7.47
C ILE A 8 -35.60 -0.84 6.61
N GLY A 9 -35.25 -2.08 6.24
CA GLY A 9 -36.20 -3.09 5.75
C GLY A 9 -36.71 -3.96 6.90
N LEU A 10 -37.92 -4.51 6.77
CA LEU A 10 -38.57 -5.37 7.77
C LEU A 10 -37.74 -6.63 8.10
N LEU A 11 -37.60 -6.89 9.40
CA LEU A 11 -36.72 -7.91 10.00
C LEU A 11 -37.38 -9.30 10.05
N THR A 12 -36.74 -10.27 9.40
CA THR A 12 -36.67 -11.66 9.87
C THR A 12 -35.21 -12.10 9.81
N CYS A 13 -34.52 -12.11 10.95
CA CYS A 13 -33.12 -12.52 11.04
C CYS A 13 -33.00 -13.97 11.51
N LEU A 14 -32.15 -14.74 10.85
CA LEU A 14 -31.63 -16.03 11.31
C LEU A 14 -30.24 -15.84 11.92
N GLN A 15 -29.86 -16.72 12.84
CA GLN A 15 -28.47 -16.82 13.28
C GLN A 15 -27.65 -17.49 12.17
N ILE A 16 -26.63 -16.78 11.70
CA ILE A 16 -25.79 -17.17 10.57
C ILE A 16 -24.62 -18.01 11.08
N ASN A 17 -24.36 -19.18 10.46
CA ASN A 17 -23.23 -20.03 10.83
C ASN A 17 -21.94 -19.67 10.05
N GLY A 18 -20.80 -20.30 10.38
CA GLY A 18 -19.50 -19.97 9.78
C GLY A 18 -19.39 -20.14 8.24
N GLN A 19 -20.21 -21.01 7.64
CA GLN A 19 -20.25 -21.20 6.19
C GLN A 19 -21.05 -20.08 5.50
N GLU A 20 -22.13 -19.62 6.12
CA GLU A 20 -22.92 -18.49 5.64
C GLU A 20 -22.19 -17.16 5.82
N LEU A 21 -21.38 -16.98 6.87
CA LEU A 21 -20.48 -15.83 7.06
C LEU A 21 -19.51 -15.64 5.88
N LYS A 22 -18.94 -16.74 5.36
CA LYS A 22 -18.08 -16.74 4.17
C LYS A 22 -18.82 -16.25 2.93
N VAL A 23 -20.11 -16.56 2.82
CA VAL A 23 -20.95 -16.13 1.70
C VAL A 23 -21.38 -14.66 1.84
N VAL A 24 -21.63 -14.19 3.07
CA VAL A 24 -21.89 -12.75 3.31
C VAL A 24 -20.66 -11.91 3.00
N SER A 25 -19.46 -12.40 3.29
CA SER A 25 -18.21 -11.75 2.86
C SER A 25 -18.14 -11.59 1.33
N ASN A 26 -18.60 -12.58 0.56
CA ASN A 26 -18.67 -12.47 -0.91
C ASN A 26 -19.66 -11.40 -1.38
N ILE A 27 -20.74 -11.16 -0.63
CA ILE A 27 -21.67 -10.06 -0.89
C ILE A 27 -20.95 -8.71 -0.68
N VAL A 28 -20.15 -8.57 0.38
CA VAL A 28 -19.38 -7.35 0.63
C VAL A 28 -18.33 -7.09 -0.45
N ASP A 29 -17.65 -8.14 -0.91
CA ASP A 29 -16.73 -8.04 -2.04
C ASP A 29 -17.46 -7.65 -3.33
N SER A 30 -18.65 -8.19 -3.57
CA SER A 30 -19.51 -7.81 -4.71
C SER A 30 -19.96 -6.36 -4.61
N ILE A 31 -20.32 -5.88 -3.41
CA ILE A 31 -20.60 -4.47 -3.15
C ILE A 31 -19.40 -3.62 -3.54
N ARG A 32 -18.20 -3.98 -3.10
CA ARG A 32 -16.96 -3.24 -3.40
C ARG A 32 -16.68 -3.17 -4.89
N LEU A 33 -16.72 -4.31 -5.58
CA LEU A 33 -16.45 -4.39 -7.01
C LEU A 33 -17.46 -3.54 -7.79
N HIS A 34 -18.75 -3.80 -7.64
CA HIS A 34 -19.78 -3.08 -8.39
C HIS A 34 -19.84 -1.59 -8.05
N TYR A 35 -19.60 -1.21 -6.80
CA TYR A 35 -19.50 0.20 -6.40
C TYR A 35 -18.34 0.91 -7.11
N ASN A 36 -17.14 0.33 -7.10
CA ASN A 36 -15.96 0.93 -7.71
C ASN A 36 -16.03 0.97 -9.24
N ASP A 37 -16.70 -0.01 -9.85
CA ASP A 37 -16.94 -0.08 -11.29
C ASP A 37 -18.13 0.78 -11.73
N THR A 38 -18.76 1.50 -10.79
CA THR A 38 -19.98 2.30 -11.02
C THR A 38 -21.16 1.49 -11.59
N ASN A 39 -21.14 0.16 -11.41
CA ASN A 39 -22.19 -0.75 -11.84
C ASN A 39 -23.33 -0.82 -10.81
N TYR A 40 -24.06 0.28 -10.68
CA TYR A 40 -25.14 0.39 -9.69
C TYR A 40 -26.33 -0.52 -9.98
N ALA A 41 -26.49 -0.99 -11.23
CA ALA A 41 -27.48 -2.00 -11.58
C ALA A 41 -27.16 -3.36 -10.96
N ALA A 42 -25.91 -3.82 -11.07
CA ALA A 42 -25.47 -5.06 -10.42
C ALA A 42 -25.56 -4.96 -8.89
N LEU A 43 -25.17 -3.80 -8.33
CA LEU A 43 -25.30 -3.53 -6.90
C LEU A 43 -26.77 -3.57 -6.44
N TYR A 44 -27.69 -2.98 -7.21
CA TYR A 44 -29.12 -3.04 -6.94
C TYR A 44 -29.68 -4.47 -7.03
N ASN A 45 -29.09 -5.33 -7.86
CA ASN A 45 -29.49 -6.73 -7.99
C ASN A 45 -29.05 -7.62 -6.81
N LEU A 46 -28.20 -7.12 -5.92
CA LEU A 46 -27.93 -7.77 -4.64
C LEU A 46 -29.11 -7.63 -3.66
N LEU A 47 -29.99 -6.65 -3.86
CA LEU A 47 -31.15 -6.39 -2.98
C LEU A 47 -32.26 -7.43 -3.21
N ASN A 48 -32.95 -7.82 -2.14
CA ASN A 48 -34.13 -8.66 -2.24
C ASN A 48 -35.37 -7.88 -2.72
N SER A 49 -36.42 -8.60 -3.10
CA SER A 49 -37.62 -7.99 -3.69
C SER A 49 -38.35 -7.04 -2.73
N ASP A 50 -38.35 -7.33 -1.43
CA ASP A 50 -39.08 -6.51 -0.45
C ASP A 50 -38.33 -5.21 -0.13
N PHE A 51 -37.01 -5.25 -0.09
CA PHE A 51 -36.19 -4.05 0.07
C PHE A 51 -36.28 -3.15 -1.17
N LYS A 52 -36.31 -3.74 -2.38
CA LYS A 52 -36.53 -3.00 -3.64
C LYS A 52 -37.88 -2.25 -3.70
N LYS A 53 -38.91 -2.70 -2.97
CA LYS A 53 -40.19 -1.97 -2.88
C LYS A 53 -40.06 -0.65 -2.12
N ASN A 54 -39.13 -0.59 -1.17
CA ASN A 54 -38.92 0.56 -0.29
C ASN A 54 -37.68 1.39 -0.65
N PHE A 55 -36.83 0.90 -1.55
CA PHE A 55 -35.64 1.59 -2.04
C PHE A 55 -35.58 1.47 -3.55
N SER A 56 -36.05 2.49 -4.26
CA SER A 56 -36.12 2.46 -5.72
C SER A 56 -34.72 2.40 -6.34
N TYR A 57 -34.62 1.96 -7.60
CA TYR A 57 -33.36 1.97 -8.33
C TYR A 57 -32.76 3.40 -8.41
N THR A 58 -33.61 4.40 -8.61
CA THR A 58 -33.21 5.81 -8.67
C THR A 58 -32.62 6.29 -7.34
N ASP A 59 -33.26 5.95 -6.21
CA ASP A 59 -32.77 6.33 -4.88
C ASP A 59 -31.47 5.59 -4.55
N HIS A 60 -31.39 4.31 -4.89
CA HIS A 60 -30.19 3.50 -4.75
C HIS A 60 -29.01 4.05 -5.56
N HIS A 61 -29.24 4.34 -6.84
CA HIS A 61 -28.22 4.92 -7.71
C HIS A 61 -27.74 6.27 -7.18
N THR A 62 -28.68 7.15 -6.82
CA THR A 62 -28.37 8.47 -6.25
C THR A 62 -27.58 8.36 -4.96
N PHE A 63 -27.97 7.44 -4.07
CA PHE A 63 -27.27 7.21 -2.81
C PHE A 63 -25.79 6.83 -3.02
N TYR A 64 -25.51 5.82 -3.84
CA TYR A 64 -24.14 5.38 -4.04
C TYR A 64 -23.30 6.36 -4.85
N ARG A 65 -23.86 6.95 -5.91
CA ARG A 65 -23.13 7.88 -6.79
C ARG A 65 -22.92 9.25 -6.15
N GLU A 66 -23.99 9.88 -5.70
CA GLU A 66 -23.97 11.29 -5.30
C GLU A 66 -23.60 11.48 -3.83
N ASN A 67 -23.87 10.49 -2.97
CA ASN A 67 -23.54 10.60 -1.54
C ASN A 67 -22.22 9.89 -1.22
N ILE A 68 -22.14 8.58 -1.45
CA ILE A 68 -20.97 7.79 -1.01
C ILE A 68 -19.77 8.05 -1.91
N LEU A 69 -19.87 7.83 -3.24
CA LEU A 69 -18.73 7.99 -4.15
C LEU A 69 -18.17 9.41 -4.17
N LYS A 70 -19.05 10.41 -4.26
CA LYS A 70 -18.64 11.81 -4.27
C LYS A 70 -17.94 12.25 -2.98
N SER A 71 -18.34 11.71 -1.82
CA SER A 71 -17.80 12.14 -0.52
C SER A 71 -16.61 11.28 -0.08
N MET A 72 -16.73 9.96 -0.21
CA MET A 72 -15.79 8.99 0.35
C MET A 72 -14.76 8.51 -0.68
N GLY A 73 -15.03 8.64 -1.97
CA GLY A 73 -14.18 8.11 -3.04
C GLY A 73 -14.33 6.60 -3.21
N LYS A 74 -13.36 5.95 -3.85
CA LYS A 74 -13.38 4.49 -4.07
C LYS A 74 -13.25 3.72 -2.76
N LEU A 75 -13.87 2.53 -2.72
CA LEU A 75 -13.81 1.59 -1.61
C LEU A 75 -12.60 0.67 -1.79
N LYS A 76 -11.59 0.83 -0.94
CA LYS A 76 -10.30 0.12 -1.03
C LYS A 76 -10.44 -1.34 -0.58
N TYR A 77 -10.92 -1.55 0.64
CA TYR A 77 -11.14 -2.88 1.20
C TYR A 77 -12.21 -2.83 2.31
N ALA A 78 -12.70 -4.00 2.70
CA ALA A 78 -13.62 -4.19 3.81
C ALA A 78 -12.99 -5.11 4.86
N LYS A 79 -13.23 -4.84 6.14
CA LYS A 79 -12.84 -5.71 7.26
C LYS A 79 -14.11 -6.11 8.00
N TYR A 80 -14.37 -7.41 8.13
CA TYR A 80 -15.45 -7.88 9.00
C TYR A 80 -15.19 -7.43 10.45
N LEU A 81 -16.22 -6.92 11.11
CA LEU A 81 -16.18 -6.49 12.51
C LEU A 81 -16.78 -7.57 13.40
N GLN A 82 -18.10 -7.74 13.32
CA GLN A 82 -18.89 -8.62 14.19
C GLN A 82 -20.32 -8.76 13.67
N ASN A 83 -21.07 -9.73 14.18
CA ASN A 83 -22.52 -9.77 14.05
C ASN A 83 -23.15 -8.95 15.19
N LYS A 84 -24.05 -8.02 14.87
CA LYS A 84 -24.81 -7.23 15.85
C LYS A 84 -26.29 -7.31 15.54
N MET A 85 -27.06 -7.88 16.45
CA MET A 85 -28.53 -7.95 16.36
C MET A 85 -29.04 -8.52 15.02
N GLY A 86 -28.36 -9.54 14.48
CA GLY A 86 -28.75 -10.16 13.20
C GLY A 86 -28.29 -9.41 11.94
N SER A 87 -27.41 -8.42 12.09
CA SER A 87 -26.67 -7.81 10.97
C SER A 87 -25.20 -8.14 11.03
N GLU A 88 -24.60 -8.40 9.87
CA GLU A 88 -23.16 -8.54 9.73
C GLU A 88 -22.53 -7.16 9.53
N CYS A 89 -21.69 -6.71 10.47
CA CYS A 89 -21.05 -5.41 10.43
C CYS A 89 -19.65 -5.51 9.81
N TYR A 90 -19.33 -4.55 8.93
CA TYR A 90 -18.05 -4.42 8.26
C TYR A 90 -17.53 -2.98 8.38
N LEU A 91 -16.22 -2.84 8.58
CA LEU A 91 -15.52 -1.58 8.41
C LEU A 91 -15.06 -1.44 6.97
N MET A 92 -15.58 -0.40 6.32
CA MET A 92 -15.41 -0.11 4.91
C MET A 92 -14.40 1.04 4.75
N TYR A 93 -13.26 0.76 4.12
CA TYR A 93 -12.16 1.71 3.95
C TYR A 93 -12.23 2.39 2.61
N PHE A 94 -12.51 3.69 2.58
CA PHE A 94 -12.56 4.46 1.36
C PHE A 94 -11.29 5.31 1.17
N GLU A 95 -11.19 6.01 0.05
CA GLU A 95 -10.12 6.97 -0.22
C GLU A 95 -10.12 8.13 0.79
N ASN A 96 -11.29 8.66 1.14
CA ASN A 96 -11.45 9.87 1.94
C ASN A 96 -12.01 9.62 3.36
N GLY A 97 -11.99 8.37 3.84
CA GLY A 97 -12.41 8.03 5.21
C GLY A 97 -12.99 6.62 5.33
N ASN A 98 -13.58 6.32 6.48
CA ASN A 98 -14.13 4.99 6.77
C ASN A 98 -15.61 5.07 7.16
N LEU A 99 -16.39 4.08 6.76
CA LEU A 99 -17.78 3.89 7.21
C LEU A 99 -17.95 2.48 7.77
N GLU A 100 -18.86 2.32 8.71
CA GLU A 100 -19.38 0.99 9.08
C GLU A 100 -20.57 0.67 8.17
N LEU A 101 -20.58 -0.55 7.63
CA LEU A 101 -21.69 -1.13 6.89
C LEU A 101 -22.27 -2.28 7.70
N SER A 102 -23.53 -2.16 8.12
CA SER A 102 -24.31 -3.27 8.67
C SER A 102 -25.17 -3.87 7.57
N LEU A 103 -25.06 -5.18 7.35
CA LEU A 103 -25.80 -5.91 6.33
C LEU A 103 -26.77 -6.89 6.95
N PHE A 104 -28.03 -6.82 6.52
CA PHE A 104 -29.06 -7.80 6.79
C PHE A 104 -29.28 -8.61 5.52
N VAL A 105 -29.14 -9.92 5.63
CA VAL A 105 -29.24 -10.84 4.49
C VAL A 105 -30.36 -11.82 4.77
N ASP A 106 -31.22 -12.07 3.78
CA ASP A 106 -32.29 -13.06 3.89
C ASP A 106 -31.80 -14.49 3.65
N SER A 107 -32.68 -15.48 3.83
CA SER A 107 -32.38 -16.90 3.62
C SER A 107 -32.01 -17.27 2.18
N LYS A 108 -32.18 -16.36 1.21
CA LYS A 108 -31.76 -16.51 -0.19
C LYS A 108 -30.47 -15.75 -0.49
N LEU A 109 -29.78 -15.29 0.56
CA LEU A 109 -28.53 -14.56 0.46
C LEU A 109 -28.66 -13.24 -0.33
N LYS A 110 -29.84 -12.62 -0.29
CA LYS A 110 -30.09 -11.29 -0.84
C LYS A 110 -30.11 -10.26 0.28
N ILE A 111 -29.67 -9.04 -0.02
CA ILE A 111 -29.65 -7.94 0.93
C ILE A 111 -31.09 -7.53 1.24
N ALA A 112 -31.54 -7.84 2.45
CA ALA A 112 -32.85 -7.48 2.99
C ALA A 112 -32.83 -6.09 3.66
N GLY A 113 -31.64 -5.62 4.02
CA GLY A 113 -31.42 -4.28 4.56
C GLY A 113 -29.94 -3.95 4.63
N LEU A 114 -29.62 -2.67 4.59
CA LEU A 114 -28.25 -2.18 4.76
C LEU A 114 -28.24 -0.86 5.51
N GLN A 115 -27.20 -0.63 6.30
CA GLN A 115 -27.04 0.60 7.06
C GLN A 115 -25.60 1.09 6.93
N TRP A 116 -25.43 2.34 6.54
CA TRP A 116 -24.14 3.02 6.51
C TRP A 116 -24.05 3.99 7.68
N LEU A 117 -23.06 3.82 8.54
CA LEU A 117 -22.79 4.71 9.66
C LEU A 117 -21.40 5.31 9.52
N PRO A 118 -21.18 6.57 9.93
CA PRO A 118 -19.84 7.05 10.19
C PRO A 118 -19.16 6.04 11.10
N TYR A 119 -18.02 5.49 10.69
CA TYR A 119 -17.28 4.62 11.58
C TYR A 119 -16.80 5.48 12.73
N LYS A 120 -17.49 5.34 13.87
CA LYS A 120 -16.92 5.70 15.15
C LYS A 120 -16.10 4.49 15.51
N PRO A 121 -14.76 4.59 15.56
CA PRO A 121 -14.02 3.55 16.24
C PRO A 121 -14.75 3.33 17.56
N GLU A 122 -15.07 2.08 17.89
CA GLU A 122 -15.23 1.78 19.30
C GLU A 122 -14.05 2.47 19.97
N LYS A 123 -14.31 3.31 20.98
CA LYS A 123 -13.22 3.82 21.79
C LYS A 123 -12.42 2.58 22.13
N ILE A 124 -11.23 2.49 21.56
CA ILE A 124 -10.35 1.38 21.77
C ILE A 124 -9.97 1.53 23.23
N ASN A 125 -10.77 0.92 24.12
CA ASN A 125 -10.62 1.07 25.57
C ASN A 125 -9.30 0.46 26.06
N HIS A 126 -8.50 -0.14 25.17
CA HIS A 126 -7.15 -0.64 25.44
C HIS A 126 -6.01 0.28 24.93
N LEU A 127 -6.27 1.26 24.06
CA LEU A 127 -5.23 2.19 23.60
C LEU A 127 -5.40 3.56 24.25
N THR A 128 -4.95 3.68 25.49
CA THR A 128 -4.77 4.99 26.12
C THR A 128 -3.74 5.79 25.33
N LYS A 129 -4.03 7.09 25.11
CA LYS A 129 -3.00 8.02 24.61
C LYS A 129 -1.81 7.94 25.57
N LYS A 130 -0.61 7.83 25.02
CA LYS A 130 0.59 7.86 25.85
C LYS A 130 0.73 9.26 26.43
N THR A 131 1.28 9.36 27.63
CA THR A 131 1.64 10.64 28.25
C THR A 131 3.07 11.07 27.90
N SER A 132 3.90 10.12 27.48
CA SER A 132 5.28 10.34 27.06
C SER A 132 5.77 9.23 26.14
N TYR A 133 6.93 9.45 25.52
CA TYR A 133 7.64 8.46 24.70
C TYR A 133 9.15 8.66 24.84
N LYS A 134 9.92 7.59 24.64
CA LYS A 134 11.39 7.67 24.60
C LYS A 134 11.86 8.35 23.31
N SER A 135 12.97 9.06 23.36
CA SER A 135 13.64 9.60 22.17
C SER A 135 15.12 9.81 22.44
N ASP A 136 15.95 9.69 21.40
CA ASP A 136 17.36 10.11 21.42
C ASP A 136 17.57 11.53 20.85
N SER A 137 16.49 12.23 20.48
CA SER A 137 16.54 13.61 19.99
C SER A 137 17.01 14.54 21.09
N LYS A 138 18.12 15.24 20.84
CA LYS A 138 18.72 16.19 21.80
C LYS A 138 17.90 17.46 21.99
N LYS A 139 16.96 17.78 21.09
CA LYS A 139 16.15 19.02 21.12
C LYS A 139 17.00 20.30 21.16
N THR A 140 18.19 20.26 20.56
CA THR A 140 19.16 21.37 20.63
C THR A 140 19.18 22.23 19.38
N SER A 141 18.89 21.65 18.21
CA SER A 141 18.89 22.38 16.95
C SER A 141 17.46 22.74 16.49
N PRO A 142 17.30 23.79 15.65
CA PRO A 142 16.01 24.07 14.99
C PRO A 142 15.43 22.86 14.24
N LEU A 143 16.28 22.03 13.62
CA LEU A 143 15.87 20.79 12.97
C LEU A 143 15.36 19.77 14.01
N ASP A 144 16.02 19.63 15.16
CA ASP A 144 15.56 18.75 16.25
C ASP A 144 14.16 19.14 16.71
N LEU A 145 13.97 20.42 17.04
CA LEU A 145 12.69 20.94 17.52
C LEU A 145 11.59 20.74 16.48
N LYS A 146 11.92 20.92 15.19
CA LYS A 146 10.93 20.72 14.13
C LYS A 146 10.52 19.27 13.97
N VAL A 147 11.48 18.34 13.94
CA VAL A 147 11.17 16.91 13.79
C VAL A 147 10.40 16.43 15.01
N ASP A 148 10.81 16.82 16.22
CA ASP A 148 10.11 16.48 17.46
C ASP A 148 8.66 16.96 17.46
N SER A 149 8.41 18.17 16.98
CA SER A 149 7.05 18.70 16.80
C SER A 149 6.22 17.87 15.81
N LEU A 150 6.82 17.41 14.71
CA LEU A 150 6.12 16.62 13.69
C LEU A 150 5.79 15.20 14.17
N VAL A 151 6.64 14.59 14.98
CA VAL A 151 6.42 13.22 15.49
C VAL A 151 5.58 13.19 16.76
N HIS A 152 5.37 14.34 17.43
CA HIS A 152 4.75 14.37 18.75
C HIS A 152 3.36 13.72 18.78
N ASP A 153 2.44 14.16 17.92
CA ASP A 153 1.08 13.62 17.88
C ASP A 153 1.05 12.16 17.43
N TYR A 154 1.96 11.80 16.52
CA TYR A 154 2.14 10.42 16.07
C TYR A 154 2.51 9.51 17.25
N MET A 155 3.53 9.90 18.02
CA MET A 155 4.05 9.09 19.13
C MET A 155 3.11 9.02 20.34
N LEU A 156 2.29 10.05 20.56
CA LEU A 156 1.26 10.03 21.62
C LEU A 156 0.02 9.21 21.22
N GLY A 157 -0.14 8.89 19.93
CA GLY A 157 -1.17 7.95 19.46
C GLY A 157 -0.94 6.55 20.03
N GLY A 158 -1.97 5.94 20.61
CA GLY A 158 -1.86 4.65 21.31
C GLY A 158 -1.41 3.47 20.42
N ALA A 159 -1.68 3.53 19.11
CA ALA A 159 -1.29 2.50 18.15
C ALA A 159 0.17 2.61 17.66
N SER A 160 0.83 3.76 17.83
CA SER A 160 2.25 3.93 17.48
C SER A 160 3.15 3.12 18.41
N CYS A 161 4.32 2.66 17.95
CA CYS A 161 5.30 1.98 18.80
C CYS A 161 6.68 2.66 18.74
N GLY A 162 7.34 2.66 17.59
CA GLY A 162 8.67 3.23 17.38
C GLY A 162 8.89 3.76 15.97
N LEU A 163 9.82 4.72 15.87
CA LEU A 163 10.23 5.39 14.64
C LEU A 163 11.75 5.47 14.56
N SER A 164 12.30 5.21 13.36
CA SER A 164 13.67 5.59 13.00
C SER A 164 13.64 6.54 11.81
N ILE A 165 14.20 7.73 11.98
CA ILE A 165 14.22 8.79 10.97
C ILE A 165 15.68 9.09 10.60
N GLY A 166 16.00 9.01 9.31
CA GLY A 166 17.25 9.49 8.72
C GLY A 166 17.00 10.74 7.88
N ILE A 167 17.80 11.78 8.09
CA ILE A 167 17.72 13.04 7.36
C ILE A 167 19.11 13.38 6.83
N TYR A 168 19.20 13.66 5.55
CA TYR A 168 20.40 14.20 4.92
C TYR A 168 20.13 15.61 4.43
N GLN A 169 21.07 16.52 4.69
CA GLN A 169 21.07 17.87 4.15
C GLN A 169 22.52 18.37 4.04
N ASN A 170 22.91 18.82 2.83
CA ASN A 170 24.19 19.49 2.57
C ASN A 170 25.41 18.74 3.14
N GLY A 171 25.55 17.46 2.79
CA GLY A 171 26.67 16.63 3.24
C GLY A 171 26.58 16.06 4.66
N LYS A 172 25.55 16.39 5.45
CA LYS A 172 25.38 15.92 6.84
C LYS A 172 24.20 14.97 6.97
N ILE A 173 24.38 13.91 7.75
CA ILE A 173 23.33 12.93 8.08
C ILE A 173 22.97 13.05 9.56
N TYR A 174 21.67 13.07 9.84
CA TYR A 174 21.09 13.09 11.18
C TYR A 174 20.17 11.88 11.34
N TYR A 175 20.33 11.16 12.46
CA TYR A 175 19.38 10.13 12.86
C TYR A 175 18.60 10.60 14.08
N LYS A 176 17.29 10.32 14.07
CA LYS A 176 16.36 10.66 15.15
C LYS A 176 15.42 9.50 15.37
N ASN A 177 15.43 8.97 16.58
CA ASN A 177 14.69 7.77 16.93
C ASN A 177 13.74 8.05 18.09
N TYR A 178 12.57 7.41 18.04
CA TYR A 178 11.48 7.62 18.98
C TYR A 178 10.81 6.30 19.31
N GLY A 179 10.26 6.19 20.53
CA GLY A 179 9.50 5.04 20.97
C GLY A 179 10.36 3.81 21.24
N GLU A 180 9.92 2.64 20.78
CA GLU A 180 10.56 1.36 21.13
C GLU A 180 10.55 0.36 19.95
N ILE A 181 11.52 -0.57 19.95
CA ILE A 181 11.62 -1.64 18.94
C ILE A 181 10.47 -2.66 19.01
N SER A 182 9.85 -2.77 20.18
CA SER A 182 8.60 -3.48 20.44
C SER A 182 7.96 -2.89 21.70
N ARG A 183 6.64 -3.07 21.88
CA ARG A 183 5.92 -2.54 23.05
C ARG A 183 6.53 -3.06 24.35
N ASN A 184 6.83 -2.14 25.26
CA ASN A 184 7.37 -2.42 26.60
C ASN A 184 8.79 -3.02 26.61
N ALA A 185 9.51 -3.01 25.49
CA ALA A 185 10.91 -3.44 25.46
C ALA A 185 11.84 -2.49 26.22
N GLY A 186 11.42 -1.23 26.39
CA GLY A 186 12.24 -0.18 26.97
C GLY A 186 13.47 0.18 26.13
N LYS A 187 13.59 -0.33 24.90
CA LYS A 187 14.73 -0.11 24.00
C LYS A 187 14.29 0.70 22.78
N LEU A 188 14.96 1.84 22.57
CA LEU A 188 14.77 2.69 21.39
C LEU A 188 15.18 1.93 20.12
N PRO A 189 14.49 2.14 18.99
CA PRO A 189 15.07 1.83 17.71
C PRO A 189 16.28 2.74 17.46
N ASP A 190 17.17 2.31 16.58
CA ASP A 190 18.34 3.05 16.14
C ASP A 190 18.50 2.93 14.61
N SER A 191 19.57 3.54 14.07
CA SER A 191 19.83 3.51 12.63
C SER A 191 20.11 2.11 12.06
N SER A 192 20.33 1.11 12.92
CA SER A 192 20.58 -0.28 12.55
C SER A 192 19.35 -1.19 12.69
N SER A 193 18.31 -0.72 13.38
CA SER A 193 17.05 -1.44 13.61
C SER A 193 16.31 -1.67 12.28
N ILE A 194 15.84 -2.90 12.05
CA ILE A 194 15.27 -3.33 10.77
C ILE A 194 13.74 -3.28 10.83
N PHE A 195 13.16 -2.84 9.72
CA PHE A 195 11.73 -2.69 9.49
C PHE A 195 11.36 -3.30 8.13
N GLU A 196 10.10 -3.68 7.95
CA GLU A 196 9.56 -3.88 6.60
C GLU A 196 9.41 -2.51 5.94
N ILE A 197 10.00 -2.32 4.75
CA ILE A 197 9.89 -1.03 4.03
C ILE A 197 8.67 -1.00 3.10
N GLY A 198 7.96 -2.12 2.98
CA GLY A 198 6.77 -2.25 2.15
C GLY A 198 7.01 -1.78 0.73
N SER A 199 6.10 -0.95 0.22
CA SER A 199 6.11 -0.53 -1.19
C SER A 199 7.29 0.34 -1.62
N ILE A 200 8.16 0.82 -0.72
CA ILE A 200 9.47 1.36 -1.14
C ILE A 200 10.27 0.31 -1.94
N THR A 201 10.01 -0.98 -1.76
CA THR A 201 10.55 -2.06 -2.61
C THR A 201 10.39 -1.78 -4.11
N LYS A 202 9.31 -1.11 -4.53
CA LYS A 202 9.03 -0.79 -5.93
C LYS A 202 10.09 0.11 -6.57
N THR A 203 10.75 0.95 -5.77
CA THR A 203 11.85 1.81 -6.26
C THR A 203 13.11 1.00 -6.55
N PHE A 204 13.33 -0.11 -5.83
CA PHE A 204 14.39 -1.07 -6.15
C PHE A 204 14.03 -1.86 -7.41
N THR A 205 12.78 -2.33 -7.55
CA THR A 205 12.30 -3.01 -8.76
C THR A 205 12.42 -2.11 -9.99
N GLY A 206 12.03 -0.84 -9.88
CA GLY A 206 12.15 0.13 -10.95
C GLY A 206 13.61 0.42 -11.34
N LEU A 207 14.52 0.41 -10.36
CA LEU A 207 15.95 0.54 -10.63
C LEU A 207 16.53 -0.71 -11.32
N LEU A 208 16.10 -1.92 -10.95
CA LEU A 208 16.45 -3.15 -11.65
C LEU A 208 15.97 -3.12 -13.11
N LEU A 209 14.74 -2.67 -13.35
CA LEU A 209 14.22 -2.45 -14.71
C LEU A 209 15.08 -1.45 -15.47
N ALA A 210 15.39 -0.29 -14.89
CA ALA A 210 16.22 0.70 -15.54
C ALA A 210 17.62 0.16 -15.88
N LYS A 211 18.20 -0.66 -15.00
CA LYS A 211 19.50 -1.33 -15.23
C LYS A 211 19.39 -2.33 -16.38
N ALA A 212 18.35 -3.15 -16.42
CA ALA A 212 18.10 -4.11 -17.51
C ALA A 212 17.89 -3.41 -18.87
N VAL A 213 17.22 -2.24 -18.88
CA VAL A 213 17.10 -1.38 -20.07
C VAL A 213 18.45 -0.85 -20.51
N LYS A 214 19.27 -0.36 -19.56
CA LYS A 214 20.62 0.12 -19.87
C LYS A 214 21.53 -0.98 -20.44
N GLU A 215 21.35 -2.21 -19.96
CA GLU A 215 22.03 -3.41 -20.45
C GLU A 215 21.44 -3.96 -21.77
N LYS A 216 20.42 -3.29 -22.33
CA LYS A 216 19.72 -3.66 -23.58
C LYS A 216 19.06 -5.04 -23.54
N LYS A 217 18.75 -5.56 -22.35
CA LYS A 217 18.07 -6.85 -22.18
C LYS A 217 16.55 -6.75 -22.37
N ILE A 218 15.99 -5.55 -22.18
CA ILE A 218 14.56 -5.23 -22.28
C ILE A 218 14.39 -3.76 -22.67
N ASN A 219 13.30 -3.39 -23.33
CA ASN A 219 12.92 -2.00 -23.56
C ASN A 219 11.63 -1.66 -22.81
N LEU A 220 11.48 -0.40 -22.41
CA LEU A 220 10.27 0.09 -21.72
C LEU A 220 8.99 -0.08 -22.55
N ASN A 221 9.11 0.01 -23.88
CA ASN A 221 8.03 -0.14 -24.83
C ASN A 221 7.88 -1.58 -25.37
N ASP A 222 8.58 -2.56 -24.79
CA ASP A 222 8.35 -3.95 -25.15
C ASP A 222 6.98 -4.41 -24.64
N ASP A 223 6.32 -5.23 -25.45
CA ASP A 223 5.12 -5.96 -25.06
C ASP A 223 5.47 -6.99 -23.99
N ILE A 224 4.78 -6.94 -22.85
CA ILE A 224 5.05 -7.85 -21.71
C ILE A 224 4.91 -9.32 -22.08
N ARG A 225 4.10 -9.64 -23.10
CA ARG A 225 3.85 -11.02 -23.56
C ARG A 225 5.10 -11.67 -24.13
N LYS A 226 6.11 -10.90 -24.55
CA LYS A 226 7.42 -11.41 -25.00
C LYS A 226 8.18 -12.14 -23.90
N PHE A 227 7.91 -11.81 -22.64
CA PHE A 227 8.63 -12.30 -21.45
C PHE A 227 7.77 -13.25 -20.61
N LEU A 228 6.60 -13.63 -21.10
CA LEU A 228 5.71 -14.59 -20.44
C LEU A 228 5.64 -15.88 -21.28
N PRO A 229 5.27 -17.03 -20.67
CA PRO A 229 4.95 -18.24 -21.43
C PRO A 229 3.88 -18.01 -22.50
N LYS A 230 3.66 -18.94 -23.42
CA LYS A 230 2.55 -18.80 -24.40
C LYS A 230 1.18 -18.80 -23.70
N GLY A 231 0.17 -18.18 -24.34
CA GLY A 231 -1.23 -18.18 -23.87
C GLY A 231 -1.67 -16.93 -23.09
N TYR A 232 -1.07 -15.77 -23.37
CA TYR A 232 -1.45 -14.47 -22.77
C TYR A 232 -1.91 -13.43 -23.80
N GLU A 233 -2.50 -13.89 -24.91
CA GLU A 233 -3.02 -13.04 -25.97
C GLU A 233 -4.10 -12.07 -25.46
N ASN A 234 -4.73 -12.40 -24.32
CA ASN A 234 -5.71 -11.60 -23.60
C ASN A 234 -5.13 -10.34 -22.91
N LEU A 235 -3.80 -10.25 -22.71
CA LEU A 235 -3.15 -9.11 -22.03
C LEU A 235 -3.00 -7.88 -22.94
N GLN A 236 -4.11 -7.44 -23.51
CA GLN A 236 -4.24 -6.28 -24.36
C GLN A 236 -5.66 -5.72 -24.29
N TYR A 237 -5.83 -4.45 -24.66
CA TYR A 237 -7.16 -3.87 -24.86
C TYR A 237 -7.25 -3.25 -26.26
N LYS A 238 -8.24 -3.69 -27.06
CA LYS A 238 -8.44 -3.23 -28.45
C LYS A 238 -7.14 -3.24 -29.27
N ASN A 239 -6.43 -4.37 -29.25
CA ASN A 239 -5.14 -4.60 -29.92
C ASN A 239 -3.97 -3.72 -29.43
N LYS A 240 -4.13 -2.96 -28.35
CA LYS A 240 -3.00 -2.30 -27.67
C LYS A 240 -2.49 -3.17 -26.54
N ALA A 241 -1.24 -3.60 -26.67
CA ALA A 241 -0.57 -4.42 -25.68
C ALA A 241 -0.30 -3.64 -24.38
N ILE A 242 -0.15 -4.38 -23.28
CA ILE A 242 0.47 -3.86 -22.07
C ILE A 242 1.99 -3.82 -22.30
N LEU A 243 2.60 -2.65 -22.09
CA LEU A 243 4.03 -2.43 -22.21
C LEU A 243 4.72 -2.58 -20.85
N VAL A 244 6.03 -2.83 -20.85
CA VAL A 244 6.84 -3.00 -19.65
C VAL A 244 6.75 -1.78 -18.72
N GLU A 245 6.82 -0.56 -19.25
CA GLU A 245 6.70 0.66 -18.44
C GLU A 245 5.34 0.77 -17.74
N HIS A 246 4.27 0.27 -18.37
CA HIS A 246 2.92 0.32 -17.78
C HIS A 246 2.83 -0.47 -16.47
N LEU A 247 3.69 -1.49 -16.29
CA LEU A 247 3.78 -2.22 -15.03
C LEU A 247 4.43 -1.36 -13.95
N ALA A 248 5.55 -0.72 -14.28
CA ALA A 248 6.37 0.06 -13.36
C ALA A 248 5.71 1.38 -12.92
N ASN A 249 4.88 1.98 -13.77
CA ASN A 249 4.19 3.24 -13.49
C ASN A 249 2.70 3.09 -13.15
N HIS A 250 2.25 1.83 -12.97
CA HIS A 250 0.89 1.45 -12.61
C HIS A 250 -0.20 1.87 -13.60
N THR A 251 0.10 1.92 -14.90
CA THR A 251 -0.89 2.21 -15.95
C THR A 251 -1.24 1.01 -16.82
N SER A 252 -0.95 -0.21 -16.37
CA SER A 252 -1.19 -1.45 -17.13
C SER A 252 -2.67 -1.78 -17.32
N GLY A 253 -3.56 -1.21 -16.51
CA GLY A 253 -4.96 -1.62 -16.44
C GLY A 253 -5.18 -2.91 -15.64
N LEU A 254 -4.13 -3.49 -15.05
CA LEU A 254 -4.27 -4.64 -14.16
C LEU A 254 -4.90 -4.22 -12.82
N ALA A 255 -5.62 -5.15 -12.19
CA ALA A 255 -6.17 -4.97 -10.85
C ALA A 255 -5.05 -4.74 -9.82
N SER A 256 -5.40 -4.18 -8.66
CA SER A 256 -4.39 -3.90 -7.62
C SER A 256 -3.74 -5.19 -7.07
N VAL A 257 -4.60 -6.18 -6.80
CA VAL A 257 -4.28 -7.55 -6.41
C VAL A 257 -5.25 -8.51 -7.11
N PRO A 258 -4.88 -9.79 -7.31
CA PRO A 258 -5.78 -10.78 -7.89
C PRO A 258 -7.06 -10.97 -7.06
N SER A 259 -8.21 -11.01 -7.73
CA SER A 259 -9.50 -11.24 -7.06
C SER A 259 -9.63 -12.64 -6.47
N ASN A 260 -8.84 -13.62 -6.93
CA ASN A 260 -8.85 -14.98 -6.42
C ASN A 260 -7.91 -15.22 -5.23
N ILE A 261 -7.13 -14.23 -4.78
CA ILE A 261 -6.15 -14.43 -3.69
C ILE A 261 -6.78 -14.93 -2.39
N SER A 262 -7.96 -14.41 -2.03
CA SER A 262 -8.74 -14.80 -0.85
C SER A 262 -9.45 -16.14 -1.00
N THR A 263 -9.42 -16.74 -2.20
CA THR A 263 -10.10 -18.02 -2.49
C THR A 263 -9.22 -19.24 -2.23
N LEU A 264 -7.91 -19.04 -2.01
CA LEU A 264 -7.00 -20.11 -1.64
C LEU A 264 -7.43 -20.77 -0.32
N SER A 265 -7.37 -22.10 -0.26
CA SER A 265 -7.80 -22.87 0.93
C SER A 265 -6.97 -22.56 2.17
N ASN A 266 -5.73 -22.12 1.99
CA ASN A 266 -4.78 -21.71 3.02
C ASN A 266 -4.60 -20.18 3.09
N TYR A 267 -5.59 -19.39 2.65
CA TYR A 267 -5.54 -17.94 2.75
C TYR A 267 -5.52 -17.48 4.22
N ASP A 268 -4.55 -16.62 4.57
CA ASP A 268 -4.48 -15.92 5.86
C ASP A 268 -4.66 -14.42 5.63
N SER A 269 -5.70 -13.84 6.22
CA SER A 269 -5.98 -12.40 6.13
C SER A 269 -4.89 -11.51 6.76
N LEU A 270 -4.10 -12.04 7.69
CA LEU A 270 -3.00 -11.30 8.33
C LEU A 270 -1.72 -11.36 7.47
N ASN A 271 -1.58 -12.36 6.60
CA ASN A 271 -0.48 -12.53 5.67
C ASN A 271 -0.98 -12.91 4.25
N PRO A 272 -1.70 -11.99 3.57
CA PRO A 272 -2.57 -12.33 2.44
C PRO A 272 -1.83 -12.85 1.20
N TYR A 273 -0.51 -12.64 1.11
CA TYR A 273 0.30 -13.01 -0.04
C TYR A 273 1.09 -14.31 0.15
N GLN A 274 1.19 -14.83 1.38
CA GLN A 274 2.12 -15.90 1.77
C GLN A 274 2.03 -17.15 0.89
N HIS A 275 0.81 -17.48 0.45
CA HIS A 275 0.50 -18.67 -0.32
C HIS A 275 0.20 -18.39 -1.80
N TYR A 276 0.33 -17.14 -2.23
CA TYR A 276 0.09 -16.74 -3.61
C TYR A 276 1.41 -16.70 -4.40
N SER A 277 1.78 -17.84 -4.98
CA SER A 277 3.01 -18.02 -5.76
C SER A 277 2.97 -17.33 -7.13
N LYS A 278 4.14 -17.24 -7.78
CA LYS A 278 4.27 -16.81 -9.18
C LYS A 278 3.42 -17.65 -10.13
N LYS A 279 3.28 -18.96 -9.86
CA LYS A 279 2.38 -19.84 -10.62
C LYS A 279 0.92 -19.38 -10.52
N HIS A 280 0.45 -19.04 -9.31
CA HIS A 280 -0.90 -18.51 -9.13
C HIS A 280 -1.10 -17.18 -9.88
N ILE A 281 -0.09 -16.31 -9.90
CA ILE A 281 -0.11 -15.06 -10.69
C ILE A 281 -0.27 -15.38 -12.18
N LEU A 282 0.57 -16.25 -12.74
CA LEU A 282 0.52 -16.65 -14.14
C LEU A 282 -0.82 -17.30 -14.52
N GLU A 283 -1.37 -18.15 -13.65
CA GLU A 283 -2.71 -18.74 -13.85
C GLU A 283 -3.80 -17.67 -13.82
N TYR A 284 -3.73 -16.73 -12.88
CA TYR A 284 -4.70 -15.63 -12.79
C TYR A 284 -4.67 -14.73 -14.02
N LEU A 285 -3.48 -14.39 -14.54
CA LEU A 285 -3.32 -13.55 -15.73
C LEU A 285 -4.02 -14.10 -16.97
N LYS A 286 -4.18 -15.43 -17.09
CA LYS A 286 -4.94 -16.05 -18.20
C LYS A 286 -6.43 -15.73 -18.16
N THR A 287 -6.96 -15.32 -17.01
CA THR A 287 -8.38 -14.99 -16.81
C THR A 287 -8.65 -13.48 -16.86
N VAL A 288 -7.60 -12.66 -16.92
CA VAL A 288 -7.72 -11.20 -16.94
C VAL A 288 -8.32 -10.74 -18.28
N ILE A 289 -9.31 -9.86 -18.20
CA ILE A 289 -9.86 -9.18 -19.36
C ILE A 289 -9.64 -7.68 -19.12
N PRO A 290 -8.59 -7.06 -19.69
CA PRO A 290 -8.39 -5.64 -19.59
C PRO A 290 -9.60 -4.90 -20.17
N ASP A 291 -10.08 -3.87 -19.47
CA ASP A 291 -11.24 -3.07 -19.87
C ASP A 291 -10.89 -1.61 -20.23
N THR A 292 -9.61 -1.26 -20.07
CA THR A 292 -9.06 0.07 -20.19
C THR A 292 -7.81 0.04 -21.07
N PHE A 293 -7.58 1.09 -21.85
CA PHE A 293 -6.34 1.23 -22.61
C PHE A 293 -5.11 1.28 -21.69
N PRO A 294 -4.11 0.39 -21.89
CA PRO A 294 -2.84 0.50 -21.19
C PRO A 294 -2.20 1.88 -21.43
N GLY A 295 -1.64 2.48 -20.39
CA GLY A 295 -1.08 3.85 -20.42
C GLY A 295 -2.10 4.95 -20.10
N ALA A 296 -3.41 4.68 -20.20
CA ALA A 296 -4.42 5.74 -20.11
C ALA A 296 -4.68 6.23 -18.68
N LYS A 297 -4.62 5.32 -17.69
CA LYS A 297 -5.01 5.62 -16.31
C LYS A 297 -4.06 4.97 -15.32
N ASN A 298 -3.62 5.77 -14.36
CA ASN A 298 -2.93 5.25 -13.19
C ASN A 298 -3.89 4.50 -12.26
N ASN A 299 -3.55 3.25 -11.94
CA ASN A 299 -4.21 2.40 -10.96
C ASN A 299 -3.16 1.58 -10.22
N TYR A 300 -2.78 2.04 -9.03
CA TYR A 300 -1.74 1.42 -8.22
C TYR A 300 -1.90 -0.10 -8.10
N SER A 301 -0.91 -0.84 -8.60
CA SER A 301 -1.02 -2.29 -8.78
C SER A 301 0.19 -3.04 -8.27
N ASN A 302 -0.02 -3.80 -7.18
CA ASN A 302 0.95 -4.79 -6.70
C ASN A 302 1.04 -5.96 -7.67
N LEU A 303 -0.07 -6.34 -8.33
CA LEU A 303 -0.05 -7.34 -9.40
C LEU A 303 0.85 -6.92 -10.56
N GLY A 304 0.76 -5.66 -11.02
CA GLY A 304 1.64 -5.13 -12.07
C GLY A 304 3.11 -5.23 -11.70
N MET A 305 3.47 -4.86 -10.46
CA MET A 305 4.84 -4.97 -9.97
C MET A 305 5.30 -6.43 -9.79
N ALA A 306 4.41 -7.33 -9.39
CA ALA A 306 4.70 -8.76 -9.30
C ALA A 306 4.98 -9.36 -10.69
N VAL A 307 4.20 -8.98 -11.70
CA VAL A 307 4.47 -9.34 -13.10
C VAL A 307 5.80 -8.78 -13.57
N LEU A 308 6.11 -7.52 -13.23
CA LEU A 308 7.42 -6.94 -13.55
C LEU A 308 8.57 -7.73 -12.90
N GLY A 309 8.39 -8.19 -11.65
CA GLY A 309 9.33 -9.09 -10.99
C GLY A 309 9.58 -10.37 -11.79
N ILE A 310 8.50 -11.05 -12.22
CA ILE A 310 8.60 -12.27 -13.05
C ILE A 310 9.34 -11.98 -14.37
N ILE A 311 9.04 -10.86 -15.03
CA ILE A 311 9.72 -10.46 -16.27
C ILE A 311 11.20 -10.22 -16.02
N LEU A 312 11.57 -9.54 -14.93
CA LEU A 312 12.97 -9.30 -14.60
C LEU A 312 13.73 -10.60 -14.29
N GLU A 313 13.06 -11.61 -13.73
CA GLU A 313 13.65 -12.94 -13.55
C GLU A 313 13.93 -13.63 -14.89
N GLU A 314 12.97 -13.58 -15.81
CA GLU A 314 13.14 -14.13 -17.16
C GLU A 314 14.26 -13.41 -17.92
N VAL A 315 14.29 -12.07 -17.85
CA VAL A 315 15.27 -11.26 -18.58
C VAL A 315 16.70 -11.43 -18.03
N ASN A 316 16.86 -11.62 -16.72
CA ASN A 316 18.17 -11.73 -16.08
C ASN A 316 18.60 -13.17 -15.79
N GLN A 317 17.72 -14.16 -15.94
CA GLN A 317 17.96 -15.57 -15.60
C GLN A 317 18.45 -15.74 -14.15
N GLN A 318 17.89 -14.93 -13.25
CA GLN A 318 18.20 -14.87 -11.81
C GLN A 318 16.90 -14.61 -11.05
N SER A 319 16.75 -15.21 -9.88
CA SER A 319 15.62 -14.89 -9.01
C SER A 319 15.63 -13.41 -8.60
N TYR A 320 14.47 -12.87 -8.29
CA TYR A 320 14.31 -11.49 -7.87
C TYR A 320 15.11 -11.20 -6.60
N ALA A 321 15.16 -12.15 -5.65
CA ALA A 321 15.99 -12.06 -4.45
C ALA A 321 17.49 -11.96 -4.76
N GLU A 322 18.01 -12.74 -5.71
CA GLU A 322 19.42 -12.65 -6.15
C GLU A 322 19.72 -11.29 -6.80
N GLN A 323 18.82 -10.77 -7.63
CA GLN A 323 18.97 -9.46 -8.26
C GLN A 323 19.00 -8.34 -7.23
N ILE A 324 18.12 -8.41 -6.21
CA ILE A 324 18.15 -7.47 -5.08
C ILE A 324 19.45 -7.61 -4.30
N GLY A 325 19.92 -8.83 -4.02
CA GLY A 325 21.19 -9.07 -3.34
C GLY A 325 22.40 -8.49 -4.08
N ALA A 326 22.43 -8.61 -5.41
CA ALA A 326 23.47 -8.01 -6.23
C ALA A 326 23.41 -6.47 -6.18
N LEU A 327 22.21 -5.89 -6.27
CA LEU A 327 21.98 -4.46 -6.23
C LEU A 327 22.33 -3.84 -4.86
N THR A 328 21.96 -4.49 -3.76
CA THR A 328 22.29 -4.05 -2.40
C THR A 328 23.78 -4.17 -2.13
N SER A 329 24.44 -5.19 -2.66
CA SER A 329 25.90 -5.34 -2.59
C SER A 329 26.64 -4.22 -3.32
N GLU A 330 26.20 -3.85 -4.53
CA GLU A 330 26.75 -2.73 -5.31
C GLU A 330 26.75 -1.42 -4.50
N MET A 331 25.68 -1.20 -3.72
CA MET A 331 25.47 0.01 -2.91
C MET A 331 25.94 -0.13 -1.45
N LYS A 332 26.51 -1.28 -1.06
CA LYS A 332 26.95 -1.59 0.31
C LYS A 332 25.83 -1.47 1.35
N LEU A 333 24.64 -1.97 1.01
CA LEU A 333 23.45 -2.04 1.87
C LEU A 333 23.41 -3.39 2.61
N THR A 334 24.30 -3.55 3.59
CA THR A 334 24.58 -4.84 4.26
C THR A 334 23.46 -5.35 5.17
N SER A 335 22.46 -4.53 5.45
CA SER A 335 21.29 -4.83 6.29
C SER A 335 19.98 -4.70 5.51
N THR A 336 20.05 -4.79 4.17
CA THR A 336 18.89 -4.67 3.27
C THR A 336 18.73 -5.95 2.46
N ALA A 337 17.62 -6.66 2.66
CA ALA A 337 17.34 -7.91 1.95
C ALA A 337 15.84 -8.24 1.95
N ILE A 338 15.44 -9.19 1.09
CA ILE A 338 14.12 -9.83 1.13
C ILE A 338 14.08 -10.83 2.29
N GLU A 339 15.05 -11.74 2.29
CA GLU A 339 15.30 -12.71 3.35
C GLU A 339 16.48 -12.24 4.22
N LEU A 340 16.22 -12.07 5.51
CA LEU A 340 17.25 -11.66 6.47
C LEU A 340 18.08 -12.86 6.92
N SER A 341 19.38 -12.67 7.11
CA SER A 341 20.21 -13.62 7.85
C SER A 341 19.77 -13.73 9.32
N GLU A 342 20.16 -14.82 10.00
CA GLU A 342 19.85 -14.98 11.43
C GLU A 342 20.37 -13.82 12.28
N GLU A 343 21.54 -13.27 11.95
CA GLU A 343 22.07 -12.09 12.64
C GLU A 343 21.13 -10.87 12.46
N LEU A 344 20.70 -10.59 11.22
CA LEU A 344 19.83 -9.46 10.93
C LEU A 344 18.42 -9.63 11.51
N LYS A 345 17.92 -10.87 11.61
CA LYS A 345 16.63 -11.15 12.27
C LYS A 345 16.61 -10.67 13.73
N THR A 346 17.75 -10.66 14.43
CA THR A 346 17.83 -10.12 15.81
C THR A 346 17.62 -8.61 15.90
N LYS A 347 17.81 -7.89 14.78
CA LYS A 347 17.62 -6.44 14.66
C LYS A 347 16.23 -6.08 14.12
N LEU A 348 15.43 -7.05 13.70
CA LEU A 348 14.08 -6.84 13.19
C LEU A 348 13.13 -6.45 14.33
N THR A 349 12.49 -5.30 14.16
CA THR A 349 11.50 -4.78 15.11
C THR A 349 10.20 -5.61 15.09
N LYS A 350 9.31 -5.43 16.07
CA LYS A 350 7.97 -6.03 16.05
C LYS A 350 6.97 -5.05 15.45
N GLY A 351 6.20 -5.50 14.44
CA GLY A 351 5.22 -4.66 13.75
C GLY A 351 3.85 -4.66 14.43
N TYR A 352 3.19 -3.51 14.44
CA TYR A 352 1.86 -3.33 15.02
C TYR A 352 0.87 -2.75 14.01
N ASN A 353 -0.36 -3.25 13.93
CA ASN A 353 -1.36 -2.71 13.02
C ASN A 353 -1.84 -1.31 13.47
N TYR A 354 -2.73 -0.68 12.69
CA TYR A 354 -3.32 0.62 13.01
C TYR A 354 -4.19 0.63 14.30
N LEU A 355 -4.52 -0.55 14.84
CA LEU A 355 -5.21 -0.75 16.12
C LEU A 355 -4.23 -1.02 17.27
N GLY A 356 -2.92 -1.11 17.00
CA GLY A 356 -1.89 -1.35 17.99
C GLY A 356 -1.64 -2.82 18.34
N ASP A 357 -2.28 -3.77 17.67
CA ASP A 357 -2.05 -5.21 17.87
C ASP A 357 -0.77 -5.65 17.18
N GLU A 358 -0.02 -6.58 17.77
CA GLU A 358 1.14 -7.19 17.12
C GLU A 358 0.70 -7.95 15.86
N THR A 359 1.53 -7.90 14.83
CA THR A 359 1.23 -8.48 13.52
C THR A 359 2.35 -9.41 13.08
N PRO A 360 2.03 -10.47 12.30
CA PRO A 360 3.06 -11.21 11.59
C PRO A 360 3.71 -10.33 10.52
N TYR A 361 4.96 -10.64 10.20
CA TYR A 361 5.64 -10.12 9.01
C TYR A 361 4.97 -10.64 7.75
N TRP A 362 4.96 -9.83 6.70
CA TRP A 362 4.44 -10.25 5.41
C TRP A 362 5.46 -11.09 4.66
N ASN A 363 5.01 -12.29 4.27
CA ASN A 363 5.68 -13.09 3.25
C ASN A 363 4.95 -12.81 1.93
N LEU A 364 5.62 -12.14 0.99
CA LEU A 364 4.99 -11.75 -0.26
C LEU A 364 5.03 -12.81 -1.36
N ASN A 365 5.85 -13.85 -1.22
CA ASN A 365 5.94 -14.96 -2.18
C ASN A 365 5.97 -14.46 -3.66
N GLY A 366 4.91 -14.65 -4.45
CA GLY A 366 4.84 -14.16 -5.83
C GLY A 366 4.91 -12.64 -5.99
N PHE A 367 4.69 -11.87 -4.91
CA PHE A 367 4.64 -10.41 -4.88
C PHE A 367 5.91 -9.76 -4.33
N GLU A 368 7.03 -10.47 -4.28
CA GLU A 368 8.30 -9.93 -3.73
C GLU A 368 8.65 -8.55 -4.28
N ALA A 369 8.57 -8.38 -5.61
CA ALA A 369 8.83 -7.15 -6.33
C ALA A 369 7.90 -5.97 -6.00
N ALA A 370 6.82 -6.23 -5.25
CA ALA A 370 5.88 -5.19 -4.83
C ALA A 370 6.18 -4.67 -3.41
N GLY A 371 6.85 -5.41 -2.53
CA GLY A 371 6.92 -4.97 -1.13
C GLY A 371 7.75 -5.78 -0.13
N ALA A 372 8.58 -6.74 -0.55
CA ALA A 372 9.15 -7.71 0.40
C ALA A 372 10.44 -7.29 1.11
N ILE A 373 11.06 -6.17 0.70
CA ILE A 373 12.35 -5.74 1.25
C ILE A 373 12.18 -5.32 2.72
N LYS A 374 13.18 -5.69 3.51
CA LYS A 374 13.40 -5.24 4.89
C LYS A 374 14.73 -4.49 4.92
N SER A 375 14.76 -3.38 5.65
CA SER A 375 15.94 -2.52 5.73
C SER A 375 15.95 -1.68 7.01
N ASN A 376 17.02 -0.93 7.23
CA ASN A 376 17.17 0.05 8.30
C ASN A 376 17.41 1.46 7.72
N SER A 377 17.34 2.49 8.58
CA SER A 377 17.46 3.86 8.12
C SER A 377 18.88 4.21 7.65
N SER A 378 19.91 3.52 8.15
CA SER A 378 21.30 3.69 7.69
C SER A 378 21.51 3.28 6.24
N ASP A 379 21.07 2.08 5.87
CA ASP A 379 21.17 1.59 4.50
C ASP A 379 20.20 2.33 3.56
N MET A 380 18.97 2.58 4.00
CA MET A 380 18.05 3.37 3.18
C MET A 380 18.58 4.78 2.93
N MET A 381 19.34 5.37 3.86
CA MET A 381 20.02 6.64 3.59
C MET A 381 21.10 6.49 2.52
N LYS A 382 21.92 5.43 2.55
CA LYS A 382 22.89 5.16 1.46
C LYS A 382 22.18 4.98 0.11
N TYR A 383 21.06 4.26 0.08
CA TYR A 383 20.24 4.08 -1.12
C TYR A 383 19.70 5.42 -1.63
N LEU A 384 19.18 6.28 -0.75
CA LEU A 384 18.70 7.61 -1.15
C LEU A 384 19.84 8.49 -1.68
N LEU A 385 21.02 8.46 -1.06
CA LEU A 385 22.20 9.20 -1.53
C LEU A 385 22.73 8.66 -2.86
N PHE A 386 22.62 7.36 -3.10
CA PHE A 386 22.94 6.75 -4.38
C PHE A 386 22.03 7.29 -5.50
N ASN A 387 20.72 7.37 -5.23
CA ASN A 387 19.74 7.94 -6.16
C ASN A 387 19.95 9.45 -6.33
N LEU A 388 20.11 10.21 -5.24
CA LEU A 388 20.30 11.67 -5.24
C LEU A 388 21.47 12.12 -6.12
N LYS A 389 22.58 11.36 -6.10
CA LYS A 389 23.78 11.65 -6.91
C LYS A 389 23.55 11.47 -8.41
N GLU A 390 22.63 10.58 -8.80
CA GLU A 390 22.35 10.26 -10.21
C GLU A 390 23.62 9.92 -11.02
N GLY A 391 24.58 9.22 -10.40
CA GLY A 391 25.91 8.98 -10.97
C GLY A 391 25.91 8.11 -12.23
N ALA A 392 24.85 7.33 -12.45
CA ALA A 392 24.69 6.46 -13.60
C ALA A 392 23.38 6.73 -14.35
N GLU A 393 23.36 6.40 -15.64
CA GLU A 393 22.23 6.69 -16.54
C GLU A 393 20.95 5.93 -16.16
N TYR A 394 21.06 4.67 -15.73
CA TYR A 394 19.90 3.90 -15.28
C TYR A 394 19.25 4.48 -14.02
N ILE A 395 20.02 5.15 -13.16
CA ILE A 395 19.47 5.86 -12.00
C ILE A 395 18.59 7.01 -12.49
N ARG A 396 19.10 7.83 -13.42
CA ARG A 396 18.34 8.93 -14.03
C ARG A 396 17.08 8.43 -14.74
N LEU A 397 17.20 7.36 -15.52
CA LEU A 397 16.07 6.73 -16.20
C LEU A 397 14.97 6.30 -15.20
N SER A 398 15.34 5.82 -14.01
CA SER A 398 14.35 5.45 -12.99
C SER A 398 13.55 6.63 -12.45
N HIS A 399 14.08 7.85 -12.56
CA HIS A 399 13.49 9.10 -12.08
C HIS A 399 12.71 9.87 -13.16
N GLU A 400 12.87 9.49 -14.42
CA GLU A 400 12.17 10.10 -15.56
C GLU A 400 10.68 9.76 -15.50
N LEU A 401 9.84 10.74 -15.79
CA LEU A 401 8.39 10.54 -15.82
C LEU A 401 8.04 9.65 -17.01
N THR A 402 7.40 8.51 -16.72
CA THR A 402 6.80 7.64 -17.74
C THR A 402 5.27 7.77 -17.75
N TRP A 403 4.69 8.42 -16.73
CA TRP A 403 3.28 8.82 -16.71
C TRP A 403 3.06 10.07 -15.86
N GLY A 404 2.05 10.86 -16.22
CA GLY A 404 1.64 12.07 -15.50
C GLY A 404 2.58 13.25 -15.75
N ASP A 405 2.55 14.20 -14.82
CA ASP A 405 3.39 15.41 -14.85
C ASP A 405 4.01 15.68 -13.48
N VAL A 406 4.72 16.80 -13.32
CA VAL A 406 5.34 17.12 -12.02
C VAL A 406 4.33 17.41 -10.90
N ASN A 407 3.04 17.64 -11.18
CA ASN A 407 2.03 17.80 -10.13
C ASN A 407 1.60 16.45 -9.55
N TYR A 408 1.55 15.43 -10.39
CA TYR A 408 1.32 14.03 -9.99
C TYR A 408 1.90 13.08 -11.05
N GLY A 409 3.15 12.69 -10.85
CA GLY A 409 3.93 11.96 -11.85
C GLY A 409 4.55 10.69 -11.30
N ILE A 410 4.85 9.76 -12.20
CA ILE A 410 5.39 8.46 -11.85
C ILE A 410 6.55 8.12 -12.79
N GLY A 411 7.68 7.76 -12.21
CA GLY A 411 8.81 7.19 -12.91
C GLY A 411 8.81 5.67 -12.85
N LEU A 412 9.98 5.05 -12.83
CA LEU A 412 10.06 3.60 -12.65
C LEU A 412 10.00 3.30 -11.14
N GLY A 413 8.79 3.09 -10.63
CA GLY A 413 8.53 2.81 -9.21
C GLY A 413 8.63 4.04 -8.29
N TRP A 414 9.08 5.20 -8.77
CA TRP A 414 9.13 6.44 -8.00
C TRP A 414 7.91 7.33 -8.24
N HIS A 415 7.39 7.97 -7.20
CA HIS A 415 6.47 9.09 -7.36
C HIS A 415 7.24 10.40 -7.47
N VAL A 416 6.70 11.33 -8.26
CA VAL A 416 7.27 12.65 -8.48
C VAL A 416 6.18 13.68 -8.23
N ILE A 417 6.44 14.60 -7.29
CA ILE A 417 5.54 15.71 -7.01
C ILE A 417 6.32 17.02 -6.92
N LYS A 418 5.66 18.09 -7.33
CA LYS A 418 6.15 19.46 -7.18
C LYS A 418 5.79 19.94 -5.78
N THR A 419 6.80 20.34 -5.02
CA THR A 419 6.58 20.89 -3.69
C THR A 419 5.97 22.30 -3.79
N LYS A 420 5.48 22.82 -2.66
CA LYS A 420 5.04 24.22 -2.57
C LYS A 420 6.14 25.25 -2.89
N TYR A 421 7.41 24.86 -2.86
CA TYR A 421 8.55 25.70 -3.21
C TYR A 421 9.03 25.49 -4.66
N ALA A 422 8.21 24.82 -5.48
CA ALA A 422 8.47 24.49 -6.87
C ALA A 422 9.65 23.54 -7.13
N HIS A 423 10.16 22.85 -6.11
CA HIS A 423 11.20 21.82 -6.26
C HIS A 423 10.59 20.46 -6.60
N LYS A 424 11.34 19.61 -7.30
CA LYS A 424 10.93 18.25 -7.65
C LYS A 424 11.25 17.31 -6.48
N LEU A 425 10.22 16.84 -5.78
CA LEU A 425 10.36 15.78 -4.78
C LEU A 425 10.14 14.42 -5.46
N ILE A 426 11.20 13.62 -5.50
CA ILE A 426 11.13 12.20 -5.87
C ILE A 426 10.99 11.39 -4.59
N TRP A 427 9.92 10.61 -4.46
CA TRP A 427 9.57 9.97 -3.21
C TRP A 427 8.76 8.69 -3.41
N HIS A 428 8.66 7.89 -2.35
CA HIS A 428 7.74 6.77 -2.27
C HIS A 428 7.45 6.44 -0.81
N ASN A 429 6.23 6.02 -0.50
CA ASN A 429 5.86 5.49 0.82
C ASN A 429 5.69 3.98 0.79
N GLY A 430 5.59 3.36 1.95
CA GLY A 430 5.37 1.93 2.06
C GLY A 430 4.50 1.58 3.25
N GLY A 431 3.82 0.46 3.13
CA GLY A 431 3.06 -0.12 4.21
C GLY A 431 3.02 -1.63 4.07
N THR A 432 3.07 -2.30 5.21
CA THR A 432 2.65 -3.69 5.37
C THR A 432 1.59 -3.74 6.46
N TYR A 433 1.24 -4.92 6.98
CA TYR A 433 0.23 -5.00 8.03
C TYR A 433 0.66 -4.28 9.33
N GLY A 434 1.94 -4.38 9.69
CA GLY A 434 2.50 -3.85 10.93
C GLY A 434 3.44 -2.65 10.79
N TYR A 435 3.68 -2.18 9.58
CA TYR A 435 4.73 -1.20 9.29
C TYR A 435 4.27 -0.10 8.36
N ALA A 436 4.90 1.05 8.49
CA ALA A 436 4.77 2.17 7.57
C ALA A 436 6.15 2.79 7.31
N SER A 437 6.35 3.31 6.11
CA SER A 437 7.61 3.90 5.70
C SER A 437 7.40 5.06 4.74
N PHE A 438 8.37 5.96 4.69
CA PHE A 438 8.42 7.06 3.75
C PHE A 438 9.87 7.32 3.36
N CYS A 439 10.15 7.48 2.08
CA CYS A 439 11.46 7.91 1.60
C CYS A 439 11.33 8.94 0.47
N GLY A 440 12.33 9.78 0.33
CA GLY A 440 12.45 10.66 -0.82
C GLY A 440 13.67 11.54 -0.77
N PHE A 441 13.84 12.36 -1.81
CA PHE A 441 14.92 13.32 -1.93
C PHE A 441 14.56 14.46 -2.88
N ILE A 442 15.24 15.60 -2.69
CA ILE A 442 15.14 16.79 -3.56
C ILE A 442 16.55 17.13 -4.00
N LYS A 443 16.84 16.93 -5.30
CA LYS A 443 18.19 17.11 -5.85
C LYS A 443 18.65 18.56 -5.77
N GLU A 444 17.76 19.49 -6.08
CA GLU A 444 18.00 20.94 -6.06
C GLU A 444 18.33 21.48 -4.67
N LYS A 445 18.06 20.70 -3.62
CA LYS A 445 18.29 21.06 -2.22
C LYS A 445 19.29 20.16 -1.50
N ASP A 446 19.95 19.26 -2.24
CA ASP A 446 20.89 18.27 -1.71
C ASP A 446 20.39 17.67 -0.39
N CYS A 447 19.14 17.19 -0.39
CA CYS A 447 18.50 16.68 0.81
C CYS A 447 17.69 15.40 0.56
N ALA A 448 17.66 14.53 1.57
CA ALA A 448 16.96 13.25 1.54
C ALA A 448 16.38 12.90 2.91
N VAL A 449 15.28 12.16 2.93
CA VAL A 449 14.59 11.76 4.15
C VAL A 449 14.15 10.30 4.03
N ILE A 450 14.41 9.50 5.07
CA ILE A 450 13.84 8.18 5.30
C ILE A 450 13.15 8.15 6.66
N ILE A 451 11.95 7.57 6.73
CA ILE A 451 11.21 7.30 7.96
C ILE A 451 10.79 5.85 7.93
N LEU A 452 11.10 5.11 8.99
CA LEU A 452 10.69 3.73 9.20
C LEU A 452 9.91 3.63 10.52
N SER A 453 8.75 2.99 10.45
CA SER A 453 7.83 2.80 11.58
C SER A 453 7.49 1.33 11.73
N ASN A 454 7.55 0.80 12.94
CA ASN A 454 7.02 -0.51 13.31
C ASN A 454 5.53 -0.45 13.71
N SER A 455 4.81 0.50 13.14
CA SER A 455 3.36 0.64 13.24
C SER A 455 2.77 0.92 11.85
N GLY A 456 1.63 0.32 11.53
CA GLY A 456 0.87 0.52 10.29
C GLY A 456 0.19 1.89 10.18
N ILE A 457 0.50 2.84 11.07
CA ILE A 457 0.06 4.23 10.96
C ILE A 457 0.94 4.95 9.93
N ASN A 458 0.30 5.62 8.98
CA ASN A 458 0.98 6.38 7.93
C ASN A 458 1.93 7.47 8.49
N VAL A 459 3.10 7.63 7.85
CA VAL A 459 4.16 8.59 8.24
C VAL A 459 4.41 9.68 7.20
N ASP A 460 3.59 9.78 6.15
CA ASP A 460 3.81 10.71 5.03
C ASP A 460 3.74 12.17 5.48
N ALA A 461 2.83 12.49 6.39
CA ALA A 461 2.71 13.85 6.94
C ALA A 461 4.01 14.31 7.63
N ILE A 462 4.70 13.40 8.32
CA ILE A 462 5.99 13.65 8.96
C ILE A 462 7.05 13.89 7.86
N GLY A 463 7.14 12.99 6.87
CA GLY A 463 8.11 13.11 5.77
C GLY A 463 7.96 14.39 4.96
N ILE A 464 6.74 14.72 4.53
CA ILE A 464 6.42 15.98 3.84
C ILE A 464 6.67 17.19 4.75
N GLY A 465 6.39 17.07 6.05
CA GLY A 465 6.68 18.12 7.03
C GLY A 465 8.18 18.43 7.15
N ILE A 466 9.02 17.40 7.16
CA ILE A 466 10.49 17.54 7.18
C ILE A 466 10.95 18.19 5.88
N PHE A 467 10.51 17.71 4.71
CA PHE A 467 10.88 18.35 3.45
C PHE A 467 10.46 19.81 3.37
N LYS A 468 9.28 20.17 3.88
CA LYS A 468 8.84 21.57 3.93
C LYS A 468 9.78 22.46 4.76
N TYR A 469 10.38 21.90 5.81
CA TYR A 469 11.35 22.59 6.66
C TYR A 469 12.73 22.70 6.00
N LEU A 470 13.23 21.63 5.40
CA LEU A 470 14.54 21.59 4.71
C LEU A 470 14.59 22.47 3.45
N GLN A 471 13.43 22.89 2.93
CA GLN A 471 13.34 23.77 1.77
C GLN A 471 13.24 25.25 2.13
N SER A 472 12.77 25.58 3.35
CA SER A 472 12.63 26.96 3.83
C SER A 472 13.87 27.51 4.53
N ASN A 473 14.82 26.65 4.86
CA ASN A 473 16.05 26.96 5.58
C ASN A 473 17.19 26.24 4.88
#